data_AF-A0A8I2JZ13-F1
#
_entry.id   AF-A0A8I2JZ13-F1
#
_cell.length_a   1.000
_cell.length_b   1.000
_cell.length_c   1.000
_cell.angle_alpha   90.00
_cell.angle_beta   90.00
_cell.angle_gamma   90.00
#
_symmetry.space_group_name_H-M   'P 1'
#
loop_
_entity.id
_entity.type
_entity.pdbx_description
1 polymer ?
#
loop_
_entity_poly.entity_id
_entity_poly.type
_entity_poly.pdbx_seq_one_letter_code
_entity_poly.pdbx_strand_id
1 'polypeptide(L)'
;MKSTIRFFLTLAAVLALLSYSNSSLFPEAPSTLFDSDEILELTLTTDIKTVQKDIKEVRSCHPAQLSYIDHQNRKVSLNVKVKTRGHFRRNPKICDSPPLQIKFNPAETRNTIFRDQTSLKMVTHCKKRIKAFDDYVIQEYLIYKLYNILTERSFRARLARVTYVDSKEKIKPYTQYGFFIENT
;
A
#
# COMPACT_ATOMS: atom_id res chain seq x y z
N MET A 1 32.17 -57.32 16.09
CA MET A 1 31.93 -56.33 15.01
C MET A 1 30.44 -56.02 14.76
N LYS A 2 29.62 -55.86 15.83
CA LYS A 2 28.19 -55.48 15.75
C LYS A 2 27.78 -54.39 16.76
N SER A 3 28.70 -53.95 17.62
CA SER A 3 28.42 -53.02 18.73
C SER A 3 28.77 -51.56 18.41
N THR A 4 29.76 -51.31 17.54
CA THR A 4 30.19 -49.95 17.16
C THR A 4 29.26 -49.23 16.18
N ILE A 5 28.45 -49.96 15.39
CA ILE A 5 27.52 -49.37 14.40
C ILE A 5 26.25 -48.80 15.05
N ARG A 6 25.84 -49.31 16.22
CA ARG A 6 24.67 -48.76 16.95
C ARG A 6 24.95 -47.39 17.58
N PHE A 7 26.20 -47.06 17.88
CA PHE A 7 26.56 -45.80 18.54
C PHE A 7 26.61 -44.61 17.57
N PHE A 8 26.95 -44.84 16.30
CA PHE A 8 26.97 -43.81 15.26
C PHE A 8 25.57 -43.44 14.73
N LEU A 9 24.63 -44.39 14.72
CA LEU A 9 23.25 -44.15 14.29
C LEU A 9 22.41 -43.39 15.34
N THR A 10 22.75 -43.49 16.63
CA THR A 10 22.08 -42.73 17.69
C THR A 10 22.56 -41.28 17.80
N LEU A 11 23.81 -40.98 17.43
CA LEU A 11 24.37 -39.63 17.53
C LEU A 11 23.84 -38.67 16.43
N ALA A 12 23.57 -39.20 15.23
CA ALA A 12 23.01 -38.41 14.12
C ALA A 12 21.54 -38.01 14.35
N ALA A 13 20.76 -38.82 15.08
CA ALA A 13 19.36 -38.52 15.39
C ALA A 13 19.20 -37.41 16.46
N VAL A 14 20.18 -37.25 17.36
CA VAL A 14 20.14 -36.21 18.39
C VAL A 14 20.54 -34.84 17.82
N LEU A 15 21.47 -34.78 16.87
CA LEU A 15 21.82 -33.51 16.18
C LEU A 15 20.72 -33.01 15.23
N ALA A 16 19.92 -33.90 14.64
CA ALA A 16 18.79 -33.51 13.78
C ALA A 16 17.57 -32.97 14.55
N LEU A 17 17.52 -33.16 15.87
CA LEU A 17 16.45 -32.65 16.74
C LEU A 17 16.74 -31.27 17.33
N LEU A 18 17.99 -30.79 17.28
CA LEU A 18 18.38 -29.46 17.79
C LEU A 18 18.21 -28.32 16.77
N SER A 19 17.91 -28.63 15.50
CA SER A 19 17.72 -27.64 14.44
C SER A 19 16.26 -27.19 14.24
N TYR A 20 15.32 -27.67 15.06
CA TYR A 20 13.90 -27.32 14.99
C TYR A 20 13.46 -26.40 16.12
N SER A 21 14.13 -25.26 16.33
CA SER A 21 13.62 -24.20 17.22
C SER A 21 14.26 -22.84 16.93
N ASN A 22 14.02 -22.30 15.73
CA ASN A 22 14.05 -20.85 15.55
C ASN A 22 12.62 -20.34 15.39
N SER A 23 11.79 -20.57 16.40
CA SER A 23 10.62 -19.74 16.64
C SER A 23 11.10 -18.50 17.37
N SER A 24 11.21 -17.38 16.65
CA SER A 24 11.36 -16.07 17.27
C SER A 24 10.22 -15.87 18.27
N LEU A 25 10.54 -15.88 19.56
CA LEU A 25 9.60 -15.69 20.69
C LEU A 25 9.16 -14.24 20.87
N PHE A 26 9.58 -13.33 19.99
CA PHE A 26 9.12 -11.96 20.00
C PHE A 26 7.91 -11.86 19.07
N PRO A 27 6.73 -11.43 19.55
CA PRO A 27 5.68 -11.01 18.65
C PRO A 27 6.27 -9.90 17.77
N GLU A 28 6.54 -10.22 16.52
CA GLU A 28 6.97 -9.24 15.51
C GLU A 28 5.90 -8.15 15.53
N ALA A 29 6.33 -6.91 15.81
CA ALA A 29 5.40 -5.80 15.78
C ALA A 29 4.71 -5.83 14.41
N PRO A 30 3.37 -5.74 14.33
CA PRO A 30 2.66 -5.91 13.07
C PRO A 30 3.24 -4.94 12.03
N SER A 31 3.64 -5.43 10.85
CA SER A 31 4.29 -4.60 9.83
C SER A 31 3.49 -3.33 9.55
N THR A 32 4.19 -2.19 9.46
CA THR A 32 3.57 -0.93 9.01
C THR A 32 3.47 -0.91 7.49
N LEU A 33 2.69 0.03 6.94
CA LEU A 33 2.44 0.16 5.49
C LEU A 33 3.72 0.09 4.62
N PHE A 34 4.83 0.62 5.11
CA PHE A 34 6.07 0.80 4.34
C PHE A 34 7.15 -0.23 4.64
N ASP A 35 6.88 -1.21 5.51
CA ASP A 35 7.88 -2.24 5.87
C ASP A 35 7.87 -3.45 4.92
N SER A 36 6.94 -3.48 3.97
CA SER A 36 6.81 -4.54 2.97
C SER A 36 6.88 -3.95 1.57
N ASP A 37 7.30 -4.77 0.60
CA ASP A 37 7.35 -4.45 -0.83
C ASP A 37 6.32 -5.20 -1.69
N GLU A 38 5.49 -6.06 -1.07
CA GLU A 38 4.36 -6.69 -1.76
C GLU A 38 3.41 -5.66 -2.39
N ILE A 39 2.67 -6.04 -3.44
CA ILE A 39 1.67 -5.13 -4.01
C ILE A 39 0.47 -5.06 -3.04
N LEU A 40 0.13 -3.86 -2.59
CA LEU A 40 -1.08 -3.65 -1.79
C LEU A 40 -2.31 -3.62 -2.69
N GLU A 41 -3.10 -4.70 -2.65
CA GLU A 41 -4.42 -4.77 -3.28
C GLU A 41 -5.44 -4.01 -2.42
N LEU A 42 -6.03 -2.93 -2.95
CA LEU A 42 -7.01 -2.14 -2.22
C LEU A 42 -8.14 -1.62 -3.11
N THR A 43 -9.29 -1.34 -2.49
CA THR A 43 -10.43 -0.66 -3.12
C THR A 43 -10.62 0.72 -2.50
N LEU A 44 -10.74 1.74 -3.34
CA LEU A 44 -11.08 3.10 -2.95
C LEU A 44 -12.46 3.47 -3.53
N THR A 45 -13.43 3.64 -2.64
CA THR A 45 -14.81 4.02 -3.00
C THR A 45 -15.07 5.48 -2.65
N THR A 46 -15.49 6.30 -3.61
CA THR A 46 -15.82 7.73 -3.40
C THR A 46 -16.69 8.28 -4.52
N ASP A 47 -17.19 9.51 -4.40
CA ASP A 47 -17.81 10.23 -5.51
C ASP A 47 -16.72 10.76 -6.45
N ILE A 48 -16.35 9.92 -7.43
CA ILE A 48 -15.15 10.14 -8.26
C ILE A 48 -15.27 11.46 -9.03
N LYS A 49 -16.43 11.73 -9.62
CA LYS A 49 -16.64 12.96 -10.41
C LYS A 49 -16.53 14.21 -9.55
N THR A 50 -17.05 14.18 -8.33
CA THR A 50 -16.99 15.33 -7.42
C THR A 50 -15.55 15.59 -6.99
N VAL A 51 -14.81 14.55 -6.60
CA VAL A 51 -13.39 14.67 -6.23
C VAL A 51 -12.56 15.20 -7.41
N GLN A 52 -12.71 14.62 -8.60
CA GLN A 52 -11.92 15.00 -9.78
C GLN A 52 -12.20 16.42 -10.27
N LYS A 53 -13.41 16.95 -10.03
CA LYS A 53 -13.78 18.32 -10.40
C LYS A 53 -13.39 19.36 -9.35
N ASP A 54 -13.05 18.94 -8.13
CA ASP A 54 -12.58 19.85 -7.09
C ASP A 54 -11.10 20.20 -7.29
N ILE A 55 -10.87 21.19 -8.18
CA ILE A 55 -9.55 21.62 -8.64
C ILE A 55 -9.20 23.05 -8.21
N LYS A 56 -10.03 23.67 -7.36
CA LYS A 56 -9.82 25.03 -6.82
C LYS A 56 -8.54 25.09 -6.00
N GLU A 57 -8.01 26.27 -5.71
CA GLU A 57 -6.80 26.36 -4.87
C GLU A 57 -7.01 25.82 -3.46
N VAL A 58 -8.13 26.17 -2.83
CA VAL A 58 -8.59 25.56 -1.58
C VAL A 58 -9.56 24.43 -1.91
N ARG A 59 -9.12 23.18 -1.68
CA ARG A 59 -9.91 21.97 -1.97
C ARG A 59 -10.57 21.44 -0.71
N SER A 60 -11.78 20.92 -0.88
CA SER A 60 -12.49 20.22 0.17
C SER A 60 -11.96 18.79 0.34
N CYS A 61 -12.12 18.26 1.55
CA CYS A 61 -11.93 16.84 1.81
C CYS A 61 -13.27 16.14 1.56
N HIS A 62 -13.26 15.14 0.68
CA HIS A 62 -14.46 14.39 0.29
C HIS A 62 -14.48 13.04 1.01
N PRO A 63 -15.63 12.58 1.51
CA PRO A 63 -15.75 11.25 2.11
C PRO A 63 -15.37 10.13 1.13
N ALA A 64 -14.70 9.12 1.65
CA ALA A 64 -14.36 7.91 0.91
C ALA A 64 -14.23 6.72 1.86
N GLN A 65 -14.26 5.51 1.30
CA GLN A 65 -13.95 4.29 2.01
C GLN A 65 -12.75 3.62 1.35
N LEU A 66 -11.74 3.28 2.15
CA LEU A 66 -10.60 2.47 1.72
C LEU A 66 -10.76 1.08 2.33
N SER A 67 -10.68 0.05 1.51
CA SER A 67 -10.72 -1.34 2.00
C SER A 67 -9.65 -2.21 1.37
N TYR A 68 -9.18 -3.20 2.12
CA TYR A 68 -8.16 -4.16 1.69
C TYR A 68 -8.30 -5.45 2.50
N ILE A 69 -7.58 -6.49 2.09
CA ILE A 69 -7.47 -7.75 2.84
C ILE A 69 -6.13 -7.74 3.60
N ASP A 70 -6.18 -7.93 4.93
CA ASP A 70 -4.97 -7.97 5.74
C ASP A 70 -4.25 -9.34 5.66
N HIS A 71 -3.07 -9.44 6.27
CA HIS A 71 -2.28 -10.68 6.30
C HIS A 71 -2.99 -11.85 7.01
N GLN A 72 -4.06 -11.57 7.77
CA GLN A 72 -4.89 -12.57 8.44
C GLN A 72 -6.13 -12.93 7.60
N ASN A 73 -6.15 -12.53 6.32
CA ASN A 73 -7.25 -12.71 5.38
C ASN A 73 -8.57 -12.07 5.83
N ARG A 74 -8.50 -11.02 6.66
CA ARG A 74 -9.68 -10.27 7.12
C ARG A 74 -9.86 -9.04 6.25
N LYS A 75 -11.12 -8.75 5.93
CA LYS A 75 -11.48 -7.51 5.25
C LYS A 75 -11.39 -6.34 6.24
N VAL A 76 -10.47 -5.42 5.98
CA VAL A 76 -10.36 -4.15 6.69
C VAL A 76 -11.06 -3.08 5.86
N SER A 77 -11.87 -2.24 6.51
CA SER A 77 -12.56 -1.11 5.88
C SER A 77 -12.41 0.13 6.75
N LEU A 78 -11.92 1.21 6.15
CA LEU A 78 -11.57 2.46 6.82
C LEU A 78 -12.36 3.60 6.21
N ASN A 79 -13.03 4.39 7.05
CA ASN A 79 -13.59 5.66 6.62
C ASN A 79 -12.44 6.67 6.51
N VAL A 80 -12.23 7.17 5.29
CA VAL A 80 -11.17 8.11 4.98
C VAL A 80 -11.76 9.35 4.32
N LYS A 81 -10.94 10.38 4.18
CA LYS A 81 -11.26 11.52 3.31
C LYS A 81 -10.22 11.63 2.22
N VAL A 82 -10.65 11.94 1.01
CA VAL A 82 -9.76 12.14 -0.13
C VAL A 82 -9.86 13.57 -0.64
N LYS A 83 -8.75 14.09 -1.15
CA LYS A 83 -8.73 15.35 -1.89
C LYS A 83 -7.67 15.30 -2.98
N THR A 84 -7.88 16.07 -4.04
CA THR A 84 -6.88 16.19 -5.11
C THR A 84 -5.64 16.95 -4.63
N ARG A 85 -4.47 16.54 -5.14
CA ARG A 85 -3.18 17.21 -4.89
C ARG A 85 -2.43 17.47 -6.19
N GLY A 86 -1.31 18.17 -6.06
CA GLY A 86 -0.51 18.63 -7.19
C GLY A 86 -1.09 19.86 -7.87
N HIS A 87 -0.39 20.31 -8.91
CA HIS A 87 -0.74 21.50 -9.69
C HIS A 87 -1.09 21.10 -11.13
N PHE A 88 -0.09 20.66 -11.90
CA PHE A 88 -0.25 20.29 -13.31
C PHE A 88 -1.19 19.08 -13.49
N ARG A 89 -0.92 17.98 -12.78
CA ARG A 89 -1.71 16.73 -12.85
C ARG A 89 -3.11 16.83 -12.22
N ARG A 90 -3.42 17.95 -11.55
CA ARG A 90 -4.77 18.23 -11.02
C ARG A 90 -5.70 18.79 -12.10
N ASN A 91 -5.15 19.37 -13.17
CA ASN A 91 -5.96 19.96 -14.24
C ASN A 91 -6.63 18.84 -15.06
N PRO A 92 -7.97 18.82 -15.17
CA PRO A 92 -8.71 17.77 -15.88
C PRO A 92 -8.45 17.77 -17.39
N LYS A 93 -7.99 18.90 -17.96
CA LYS A 93 -7.52 18.95 -19.36
C LYS A 93 -6.25 18.11 -19.55
N ILE A 94 -5.48 17.90 -18.49
CA ILE A 94 -4.18 17.23 -18.50
C ILE A 94 -4.32 15.79 -18.02
N CYS A 95 -4.94 15.54 -16.87
CA CYS A 95 -5.16 14.19 -16.33
C CYS A 95 -6.64 13.95 -16.05
N ASP A 96 -7.14 12.77 -16.40
CA ASP A 96 -8.50 12.34 -16.01
C ASP A 96 -8.53 11.72 -14.61
N SER A 97 -7.36 11.38 -14.07
CA SER A 97 -7.15 10.87 -12.72
C SER A 97 -6.06 11.69 -12.02
N PRO A 98 -6.41 12.61 -11.10
CA PRO A 98 -5.43 13.40 -10.37
C PRO A 98 -4.78 12.57 -9.25
N PRO A 99 -3.55 12.91 -8.82
CA PRO A 99 -3.00 12.34 -7.60
C PRO A 99 -3.82 12.77 -6.39
N LEU A 100 -3.88 11.92 -5.37
CA LEU A 100 -4.75 12.08 -4.21
C LEU A 100 -3.95 12.27 -2.93
N GLN A 101 -4.51 13.00 -1.98
CA GLN A 101 -4.12 12.93 -0.58
C GLN A 101 -5.25 12.23 0.18
N ILE A 102 -4.91 11.15 0.87
CA ILE A 102 -5.83 10.38 1.72
C ILE A 102 -5.61 10.81 3.16
N LYS A 103 -6.68 11.15 3.86
CA LYS A 103 -6.68 11.47 5.30
C LYS A 103 -7.37 10.35 6.04
N PHE A 104 -6.71 9.84 7.07
CA PHE A 104 -7.19 8.75 7.88
C PHE A 104 -7.74 9.26 9.20
N ASN A 105 -8.66 8.49 9.79
CA ASN A 105 -9.08 8.67 11.16
C ASN A 105 -8.13 7.86 12.08
N PRO A 106 -7.30 8.50 12.92
CA PRO A 106 -6.36 7.78 13.79
C PRO A 106 -7.03 6.74 14.68
N ALA A 107 -8.30 6.96 15.07
CA ALA A 107 -9.03 6.01 15.89
C ALA A 107 -9.34 4.68 15.17
N GLU A 108 -9.50 4.73 13.84
CA GLU A 108 -9.80 3.56 12.99
C GLU A 108 -8.52 2.86 12.52
N THR A 109 -7.37 3.53 12.49
CA THR A 109 -6.14 2.95 11.93
C THR A 109 -5.25 2.22 12.93
N ARG A 110 -5.46 2.38 14.25
CA ARG A 110 -4.59 1.83 15.32
C ARG A 110 -4.16 0.37 15.13
N ASN A 111 -5.07 -0.48 14.65
CA ASN A 111 -4.83 -1.92 14.49
C ASN A 111 -4.71 -2.34 13.02
N THR A 112 -4.25 -1.44 12.16
CA THR A 112 -4.15 -1.66 10.71
C THR A 112 -2.76 -1.30 10.19
N ILE A 113 -2.45 -1.66 8.94
CA ILE A 113 -1.17 -1.29 8.31
C ILE A 113 -1.01 0.24 8.19
N PHE A 114 -2.13 0.97 8.22
CA PHE A 114 -2.17 2.43 8.19
C PHE A 114 -2.03 3.07 9.58
N ARG A 115 -1.62 2.30 10.62
CA ARG A 115 -1.29 2.85 11.93
C ARG A 115 -0.27 3.98 11.83
N ASP A 116 -0.42 4.97 12.70
CA ASP A 116 0.40 6.18 12.76
C ASP A 116 0.33 7.08 11.51
N GLN A 117 -0.52 6.75 10.53
CA GLN A 117 -0.76 7.58 9.36
C GLN A 117 -1.95 8.51 9.61
N THR A 118 -1.71 9.82 9.65
CA THR A 118 -2.78 10.84 9.67
C THR A 118 -3.19 11.24 8.26
N SER A 119 -2.21 11.33 7.36
CA SER A 119 -2.44 11.54 5.93
C SER A 119 -1.34 10.91 5.10
N LEU A 120 -1.68 10.44 3.90
CA LEU A 120 -0.73 9.92 2.92
C LEU A 120 -0.94 10.56 1.55
N LYS A 121 0.17 10.73 0.83
CA LYS A 121 0.16 11.10 -0.58
C LYS A 121 0.04 9.81 -1.39
N MET A 122 -0.94 9.75 -2.28
CA MET A 122 -1.07 8.67 -3.27
C MET A 122 -0.79 9.22 -4.66
N VAL A 123 0.21 8.66 -5.32
CA VAL A 123 0.42 8.84 -6.76
C VAL A 123 -0.50 7.87 -7.49
N THR A 124 -1.15 8.38 -8.54
CA THR A 124 -2.13 7.64 -9.36
C THR A 124 -1.69 7.64 -10.82
N HIS A 125 -2.36 6.89 -11.68
CA HIS A 125 -2.27 7.04 -13.14
C HIS A 125 -2.87 8.39 -13.57
N CYS A 126 -2.36 9.02 -14.64
CA CYS A 126 -2.91 10.29 -15.14
C CYS A 126 -4.04 10.09 -16.19
N LYS A 127 -3.98 9.02 -16.98
CA LYS A 127 -4.99 8.65 -17.99
C LYS A 127 -5.39 7.18 -17.83
N LYS A 128 -6.61 6.91 -17.38
CA LYS A 128 -7.07 5.53 -17.08
C LYS A 128 -7.33 4.64 -18.31
N ARG A 129 -7.33 5.22 -19.52
CA ARG A 129 -7.59 4.49 -20.78
C ARG A 129 -6.33 4.25 -21.62
N ILE A 130 -5.17 4.69 -21.13
CA ILE A 130 -3.90 4.61 -21.86
C ILE A 130 -2.90 3.85 -20.99
N LYS A 131 -2.58 2.60 -21.37
CA LYS A 131 -1.75 1.69 -20.59
C LYS A 131 -0.41 2.30 -20.16
N ALA A 132 0.24 3.08 -21.02
CA ALA A 132 1.54 3.69 -20.72
C ALA A 132 1.54 4.50 -19.40
N PHE A 133 0.40 5.05 -18.98
CA PHE A 133 0.33 5.79 -17.71
C PHE A 133 0.36 4.91 -16.47
N ASP A 134 -0.03 3.64 -16.55
CA ASP A 134 0.24 2.66 -15.48
C ASP A 134 1.73 2.33 -15.42
N ASP A 135 2.37 2.14 -16.58
CA ASP A 135 3.81 1.84 -16.66
C ASP A 135 4.65 3.00 -16.09
N TYR A 136 4.26 4.27 -16.33
CA TYR A 136 4.91 5.44 -15.74
C TYR A 136 4.77 5.50 -14.21
N VAL A 137 3.64 5.06 -13.65
CA VAL A 137 3.47 5.00 -12.18
C VAL A 137 4.44 3.98 -11.58
N ILE A 138 4.61 2.84 -12.23
CA ILE A 138 5.57 1.82 -11.79
C ILE A 138 7.00 2.35 -11.90
N GLN A 139 7.36 3.02 -12.99
CA GLN A 139 8.67 3.65 -13.14
C GLN A 139 8.94 4.69 -12.05
N GLU A 140 7.97 5.55 -11.74
CA GLU A 140 8.07 6.53 -10.65
C GLU A 140 8.27 5.83 -9.30
N TYR A 141 7.50 4.78 -9.00
CA TYR A 141 7.68 3.97 -7.79
C TYR A 141 9.09 3.35 -7.69
N LEU A 142 9.60 2.78 -8.79
CA LEU A 142 10.93 2.19 -8.81
C LEU A 142 12.04 3.22 -8.55
N ILE A 143 11.83 4.48 -8.95
CA ILE A 143 12.75 5.57 -8.61
C ILE A 143 12.77 5.79 -7.09
N TYR A 144 11.63 5.80 -6.39
CA TYR A 144 11.62 5.87 -4.92
C TYR A 144 12.38 4.70 -4.29
N LYS A 145 12.16 3.48 -4.79
CA LYS A 145 12.86 2.28 -4.30
C LYS A 145 14.37 2.36 -4.52
N LEU A 146 14.81 2.86 -5.68
CA LEU A 146 16.23 3.12 -5.95
C LEU A 146 16.80 4.12 -4.93
N TYR A 147 16.09 5.21 -4.63
CA TYR A 147 16.54 6.19 -3.64
C TYR A 147 16.62 5.60 -2.23
N ASN A 148 15.73 4.66 -1.85
CA ASN A 148 15.81 3.96 -0.56
C ASN A 148 17.09 3.11 -0.41
N ILE A 149 17.67 2.66 -1.52
CA ILE A 149 18.96 1.94 -1.51
C ILE A 149 20.13 2.93 -1.39
N LEU A 150 20.04 4.07 -2.08
CA LEU A 150 21.12 5.06 -2.14
C LEU A 150 21.27 5.86 -0.84
N THR A 151 20.18 6.10 -0.10
CA THR A 151 20.22 6.89 1.12
C THR A 151 19.04 6.62 2.04
N GLU A 152 19.29 6.63 3.35
CA GLU A 152 18.26 6.63 4.39
C GLU A 152 17.45 7.93 4.40
N ARG A 153 17.97 9.02 3.81
CA ARG A 153 17.25 10.31 3.67
C ARG A 153 16.34 10.30 2.44
N SER A 154 15.49 9.30 2.34
CA SER A 154 14.54 9.13 1.24
C SER A 154 13.15 8.79 1.79
N PHE A 155 12.11 9.16 1.05
CA PHE A 155 10.75 8.74 1.41
C PHE A 155 10.57 7.27 1.08
N ARG A 156 9.98 6.52 2.01
CA ARG A 156 9.51 5.17 1.71
C ARG A 156 8.30 5.22 0.79
N ALA A 157 8.14 4.19 -0.03
CA ALA A 157 7.02 4.07 -0.96
C ALA A 157 6.46 2.65 -0.96
N ARG A 158 5.13 2.52 -1.13
CA ARG A 158 4.43 1.24 -1.18
C ARG A 158 3.55 1.18 -2.43
N LEU A 159 3.86 0.26 -3.34
CA LEU A 159 3.08 0.02 -4.55
C LEU A 159 1.71 -0.57 -4.20
N ALA A 160 0.68 -0.12 -4.92
CA ALA A 160 -0.68 -0.57 -4.74
C ALA A 160 -1.36 -0.82 -6.09
N ARG A 161 -2.19 -1.86 -6.13
CA ARG A 161 -3.16 -2.07 -7.20
C ARG A 161 -4.51 -1.60 -6.68
N VAL A 162 -4.99 -0.49 -7.23
CA VAL A 162 -6.14 0.25 -6.68
C VAL A 162 -7.35 0.03 -7.56
N THR A 163 -8.40 -0.59 -7.02
CA THR A 163 -9.73 -0.62 -7.62
C THR A 163 -10.51 0.62 -7.19
N TYR A 164 -10.86 1.46 -8.16
CA TYR A 164 -11.66 2.66 -7.95
C TYR A 164 -13.14 2.35 -8.18
N VAL A 165 -13.97 2.63 -7.18
CA VAL A 165 -15.42 2.42 -7.24
C VAL A 165 -16.12 3.78 -7.06
N ASP A 166 -17.01 4.11 -7.99
CA ASP A 166 -17.81 5.34 -7.90
C ASP A 166 -19.03 5.11 -7.02
N SER A 167 -19.13 5.82 -5.90
CA SER A 167 -20.24 5.70 -4.95
C SER A 167 -21.57 6.22 -5.51
N LYS A 168 -21.55 6.86 -6.69
CA LYS A 168 -22.74 7.30 -7.43
C LYS A 168 -23.08 6.38 -8.60
N GLU A 169 -22.29 5.33 -8.83
CA GLU A 169 -22.49 4.35 -9.89
C GLU A 169 -22.52 4.96 -11.31
N LYS A 170 -21.94 6.15 -11.48
CA LYS A 170 -21.86 6.87 -12.77
C LYS A 170 -20.61 6.51 -13.56
N ILE A 171 -19.64 5.86 -12.93
CA ILE A 171 -18.39 5.39 -13.54
C ILE A 171 -18.24 3.90 -13.18
N LYS A 172 -18.08 3.05 -14.20
CA LYS A 172 -17.82 1.62 -13.98
C LYS A 172 -16.52 1.43 -13.18
N PRO A 173 -16.45 0.48 -12.24
CA PRO A 173 -15.23 0.19 -11.51
C PRO A 173 -14.05 -0.08 -12.45
N TYR A 174 -12.87 0.36 -12.05
CA TYR A 174 -11.64 0.15 -12.82
C TYR A 174 -10.45 0.00 -11.88
N THR A 175 -9.47 -0.79 -12.30
CA THR A 175 -8.27 -1.09 -11.51
C THR A 175 -7.04 -0.57 -12.22
N GLN A 176 -6.18 0.15 -11.50
CA GLN A 176 -4.97 0.77 -12.03
C GLN A 176 -3.88 0.76 -10.95
N TYR A 177 -2.63 0.96 -11.36
CA TYR A 177 -1.55 1.12 -10.39
C TYR A 177 -1.59 2.50 -9.74
N GLY A 178 -1.14 2.53 -8.49
CA GLY A 178 -0.86 3.71 -7.70
C GLY A 178 0.18 3.35 -6.65
N PHE A 179 0.72 4.34 -5.95
CA PHE A 179 1.57 4.04 -4.79
C PHE A 179 1.45 5.12 -3.73
N PHE A 180 1.63 4.69 -2.48
CA PHE A 180 1.73 5.60 -1.34
C PHE A 180 3.17 6.08 -1.19
N ILE A 181 3.32 7.34 -0.82
CA ILE A 181 4.59 7.92 -0.40
C ILE A 181 4.46 8.27 1.08
N GLU A 182 5.49 7.94 1.84
CA GLU A 182 5.65 8.34 3.23
C GLU A 182 5.39 9.84 3.42
N ASN A 183 4.68 10.16 4.48
CA ASN A 183 4.39 11.54 4.78
C ASN A 183 5.54 12.17 5.58
N THR A 184 5.79 13.44 5.31
CA THR A 184 6.62 14.34 6.15
C THR A 184 5.85 14.76 7.38
#